data_AF-A0A1G3GY21-F1
#
_entry.id   AF-A0A1G3GY21-F1
#
_cell.length_a   1.000
_cell.length_b   1.000
_cell.length_c   1.000
_cell.angle_alpha   90.00
_cell.angle_beta   90.00
_cell.angle_gamma   90.00
#
_symmetry.space_group_name_H-M   'P 1'
#
loop_
_entity.id
_entity.type
_entity.pdbx_description
1 polymer ?
#
loop_
_entity_poly.entity_id
_entity_poly.type
_entity_poly.pdbx_seq_one_letter_code
_entity_poly.pdbx_strand_id
1 'polypeptide(L)'
;MAAKERDGRRPGKLLQEPEPSGRTIGSAVNAAINQGFVIGREVMVGSIPGIVVGYNIASFGQFVGNAYPLVVRTALGVAKCGMDEVSLA
;
A
#
# COMPACT_ATOMS: atom_id res chain seq x y z
N MET A 1 7.08 27.52 43.74
CA MET A 1 6.52 27.36 42.37
C MET A 1 7.50 27.98 41.39
N ALA A 2 8.00 27.21 40.42
CA ALA A 2 8.44 27.69 39.11
C ALA A 2 8.75 26.47 38.23
N ALA A 3 7.81 26.10 37.36
CA ALA A 3 7.99 25.04 36.39
C ALA A 3 8.93 25.55 35.27
N LYS A 4 9.99 24.80 34.99
CA LYS A 4 10.92 25.09 33.90
C LYS A 4 10.29 24.54 32.61
N GLU A 5 9.67 25.41 31.83
CA GLU A 5 9.15 25.08 30.49
C GLU A 5 10.29 24.54 29.62
N ARG A 6 10.12 23.31 29.12
CA ARG A 6 10.97 22.77 28.06
C ARG A 6 10.34 23.18 26.74
N ASP A 7 10.91 24.20 26.11
CA ASP A 7 10.59 24.58 24.73
C ASP A 7 10.92 23.39 23.81
N GLY A 8 9.86 22.69 23.38
CA GLY A 8 9.92 21.46 22.60
C GLY A 8 10.20 21.68 21.11
N ARG A 9 11.11 22.59 20.76
CA ARG A 9 11.53 22.78 19.37
C ARG A 9 12.44 21.64 18.92
N ARG A 10 11.85 20.66 18.24
CA ARG A 10 12.59 19.72 17.39
C ARG A 10 13.22 20.54 16.25
N PRO A 11 14.54 20.48 16.03
CA PRO A 11 15.16 21.15 14.90
C PRO A 11 14.53 20.68 13.60
N GLY A 12 14.13 21.64 12.77
CA GLY A 12 13.47 21.40 11.50
C GLY A 12 14.25 20.41 10.65
N LYS A 13 13.61 19.30 10.31
CA LYS A 13 14.07 18.44 9.23
C LYS A 13 14.06 19.31 7.97
N LEU A 14 15.23 19.57 7.41
CA LEU A 14 15.36 20.23 6.11
C LEU A 14 14.33 19.61 5.17
N LEU A 15 13.50 20.47 4.58
CA LEU A 15 12.61 20.11 3.50
C LEU A 15 13.50 19.59 2.37
N GLN A 16 13.68 18.27 2.33
CA GLN A 16 14.15 17.59 1.14
C GLN A 16 13.09 17.90 0.08
N GLU A 17 13.52 18.60 -0.95
CA GLU A 17 12.72 18.87 -2.14
C GLU A 17 12.15 17.54 -2.64
N PRO A 18 10.85 17.46 -2.98
CA PRO A 18 10.26 16.21 -3.41
C PRO A 18 10.84 15.83 -4.77
N GLU A 19 11.82 14.92 -4.77
CA GLU A 19 12.28 14.18 -5.93
C GLU A 19 11.06 13.65 -6.71
N PRO A 20 10.90 13.96 -8.00
CA PRO A 20 9.73 13.55 -8.75
C PRO A 20 9.90 12.12 -9.28
N SER A 21 9.77 11.07 -8.46
CA SER A 21 9.57 9.70 -8.99
C SER A 21 9.47 8.61 -7.90
N GLY A 22 8.29 8.03 -7.73
CA GLY A 22 8.10 6.77 -6.99
C GLY A 22 6.78 6.76 -6.24
N ARG A 23 5.81 5.95 -6.68
CA ARG A 23 4.62 5.65 -5.86
C ARG A 23 5.11 5.17 -4.50
N THR A 24 4.73 5.86 -3.43
CA THR A 24 4.90 5.33 -2.08
C THR A 24 3.93 4.17 -1.88
N ILE A 25 4.27 3.23 -1.00
CA ILE A 25 3.37 2.11 -0.65
C ILE A 25 1.99 2.66 -0.24
N GLY A 26 1.95 3.69 0.61
CA GLY A 26 0.70 4.34 1.00
C GLY A 26 -0.10 4.89 -0.18
N SER A 27 0.55 5.55 -1.15
CA SER A 27 -0.12 6.05 -2.35
C SER A 27 -0.66 4.92 -3.24
N ALA A 28 0.06 3.80 -3.35
CA ALA A 28 -0.37 2.65 -4.14
C ALA A 28 -1.56 1.93 -3.49
N VAL A 29 -1.54 1.77 -2.15
CA VAL A 29 -2.68 1.24 -1.40
C VAL A 29 -3.89 2.16 -1.49
N ASN A 30 -3.70 3.47 -1.37
CA ASN A 30 -4.80 4.42 -1.52
C ASN A 30 -5.40 4.40 -2.93
N ALA A 31 -4.56 4.27 -3.97
CA ALA A 31 -5.02 4.10 -5.34
C ALA A 31 -5.84 2.81 -5.52
N ALA A 32 -5.41 1.70 -4.92
CA ALA A 32 -6.13 0.43 -4.95
C ALA A 32 -7.51 0.54 -4.28
N ILE A 33 -7.58 1.18 -3.10
CA ILE A 33 -8.83 1.44 -2.39
C ILE A 33 -9.77 2.29 -3.25
N ASN A 34 -9.27 3.37 -3.84
CA ASN A 34 -10.07 4.28 -4.68
C ASN A 34 -10.60 3.61 -5.95
N GLN A 35 -9.93 2.56 -6.44
CA GLN A 35 -10.40 1.74 -7.57
C GLN A 35 -11.35 0.60 -7.15
N GLY A 36 -11.66 0.46 -5.85
CA GLY A 36 -12.61 -0.52 -5.34
C GLY A 36 -12.00 -1.84 -4.89
N PHE A 37 -10.66 -1.99 -4.90
CA PHE A 37 -9.97 -3.16 -4.37
C PHE A 37 -9.87 -3.14 -2.85
N VAL A 38 -11.02 -3.17 -2.18
CA VAL A 38 -11.13 -3.17 -0.72
C VAL A 38 -11.09 -4.59 -0.15
N ILE A 39 -10.69 -4.74 1.11
CA ILE A 39 -10.68 -6.06 1.79
C ILE A 39 -12.09 -6.67 1.77
N GLY A 40 -12.18 -7.95 1.43
CA GLY A 40 -13.43 -8.68 1.22
C GLY A 40 -14.01 -8.56 -0.18
N ARG A 41 -13.44 -7.71 -1.05
CA ARG A 41 -13.88 -7.59 -2.44
C ARG A 41 -13.50 -8.84 -3.23
N GLU A 42 -14.47 -9.38 -3.96
CA GLU A 42 -14.26 -10.41 -4.96
C GLU A 42 -13.57 -9.83 -6.20
N VAL A 43 -12.57 -10.55 -6.67
CA VAL A 43 -11.70 -10.14 -7.78
C VAL A 43 -11.31 -11.35 -8.63
N MET A 44 -10.85 -11.07 -9.84
CA MET A 44 -10.28 -12.03 -10.76
C MET A 44 -8.80 -11.72 -10.96
N VAL A 45 -7.93 -12.69 -10.66
CA VAL A 45 -6.51 -12.65 -11.06
C VAL A 45 -6.38 -13.39 -12.38
N GLY A 46 -6.38 -12.66 -13.49
CA GLY A 46 -6.64 -13.25 -14.81
C GLY A 46 -7.99 -13.96 -14.84
N SER A 47 -7.99 -15.29 -14.92
CA SER A 47 -9.20 -16.12 -14.90
C SER A 47 -9.46 -16.84 -13.56
N ILE A 48 -8.67 -16.55 -12.53
CA ILE A 48 -8.74 -17.21 -11.23
C ILE A 48 -9.54 -16.34 -10.26
N PRO A 49 -10.67 -16.83 -9.73
CA PRO A 49 -11.42 -16.12 -8.70
C PRO A 49 -10.63 -16.00 -7.40
N GLY A 50 -10.77 -14.85 -6.76
CA GLY A 50 -10.14 -14.57 -5.48
C GLY A 50 -10.85 -13.47 -4.70
N ILE A 51 -10.32 -13.21 -3.51
CA ILE A 51 -10.83 -12.17 -2.60
C ILE A 51 -9.63 -11.36 -2.12
N VAL A 52 -9.76 -10.04 -2.12
CA VAL A 52 -8.77 -9.16 -1.51
C VAL A 52 -8.78 -9.38 0.00
N VAL A 53 -7.64 -9.77 0.58
CA VAL A 53 -7.52 -10.07 2.02
C VAL A 53 -6.64 -9.09 2.78
N GLY A 54 -5.97 -8.18 2.07
CA GLY A 54 -5.13 -7.15 2.67
C GLY A 54 -4.32 -6.39 1.64
N TYR A 55 -3.39 -5.59 2.16
CA TYR A 55 -2.48 -4.79 1.36
C TYR A 55 -1.03 -5.15 1.66
N ASN A 56 -0.21 -5.20 0.61
CA ASN A 56 1.20 -5.50 0.72
C ASN A 56 1.97 -4.22 1.10
N ILE A 57 2.62 -4.22 2.26
CA ILE A 57 3.43 -3.09 2.75
C ILE A 57 4.93 -3.35 2.71
N ALA A 58 5.36 -4.38 1.98
CA ALA A 58 6.78 -4.70 1.85
C ALA A 58 7.52 -3.63 1.05
N SER A 59 8.61 -3.10 1.60
CA SER A 59 9.49 -2.14 0.92
C SER A 59 10.65 -2.79 0.17
N PHE A 60 10.83 -4.11 0.29
CA PHE A 60 11.92 -4.86 -0.33
C PHE A 60 11.45 -6.23 -0.84
N GLY A 61 12.26 -6.85 -1.70
CA GLY A 61 11.98 -8.12 -2.37
C GLY A 61 11.49 -7.95 -3.81
N GLN A 62 11.16 -9.06 -4.48
CA GLN A 62 10.72 -9.03 -5.88
C GLN A 62 9.31 -8.44 -6.06
N PHE A 63 8.45 -8.60 -5.04
CA PHE A 63 7.06 -8.10 -5.04
C PHE A 63 6.87 -7.01 -3.98
N VAL A 64 7.41 -5.83 -4.29
CA VAL A 64 7.31 -4.62 -3.45
C VAL A 64 5.89 -4.05 -3.46
N GLY A 65 5.46 -3.50 -2.32
CA GLY A 65 4.08 -3.04 -2.09
C GLY A 65 3.67 -1.81 -2.90
N ASN A 66 4.62 -1.04 -3.44
CA ASN A 66 4.29 0.07 -4.33
C ASN A 66 3.91 -0.38 -5.76
N ALA A 67 4.40 -1.53 -6.20
CA ALA A 67 4.08 -2.13 -7.50
C ALA A 67 2.98 -3.19 -7.37
N TYR A 68 3.02 -4.00 -6.31
CA TYR A 68 2.07 -5.08 -6.03
C TYR A 68 1.33 -4.79 -4.71
N PRO A 69 0.42 -3.80 -4.66
CA PRO A 69 -0.20 -3.35 -3.42
C PRO A 69 -1.25 -4.33 -2.87
N LEU A 70 -1.78 -5.25 -3.68
CA LEU A 70 -2.87 -6.13 -3.29
C LEU A 70 -2.36 -7.45 -2.72
N VAL A 71 -3.05 -7.98 -1.72
CA VAL A 71 -2.92 -9.37 -1.28
C VAL A 71 -4.24 -10.07 -1.53
N VAL A 72 -4.24 -11.06 -2.42
CA VAL A 72 -5.44 -11.77 -2.89
C VAL A 72 -5.34 -13.23 -2.50
N ARG A 73 -6.40 -13.75 -1.87
CA ARG A 73 -6.55 -15.18 -1.60
C ARG A 73 -7.38 -15.80 -2.72
N THR A 74 -6.83 -16.85 -3.32
CA THR A 74 -7.45 -17.64 -4.38
C THR A 74 -7.53 -19.11 -3.95
N ALA A 75 -8.11 -19.97 -4.78
CA ALA A 75 -8.07 -21.41 -4.59
C ALA A 75 -6.65 -22.00 -4.60
N LEU A 76 -5.66 -21.29 -5.18
CA LEU A 76 -4.27 -21.73 -5.27
C LEU A 76 -3.40 -21.23 -4.10
N GLY A 77 -3.97 -20.42 -3.20
CA GLY A 77 -3.26 -19.81 -2.09
C GLY A 77 -3.32 -18.29 -2.12
N VAL A 78 -2.39 -17.65 -1.41
CA VAL A 78 -2.32 -16.19 -1.25
C VAL A 78 -1.22 -15.62 -2.14
N ALA A 79 -1.57 -14.64 -2.96
CA ALA A 79 -0.66 -13.97 -3.89
C ALA A 79 -0.63 -12.47 -3.65
N LYS A 80 0.50 -11.85 -4.01
CA LYS A 80 0.65 -10.39 -4.11
C LYS A 80 0.41 -10.01 -5.56
N CYS A 81 -0.41 -9.00 -5.80
CA CYS A 81 -0.82 -8.63 -7.16
C CYS A 81 -0.71 -7.12 -7.38
N GLY A 82 -0.34 -6.76 -8.62
CA GLY A 82 -0.52 -5.44 -9.19
C GLY A 82 -2.00 -5.14 -9.40
N MET A 83 -2.34 -3.86 -9.53
CA MET A 83 -3.74 -3.47 -9.81
C MET A 83 -4.16 -3.78 -11.24
N ASP A 84 -3.19 -3.92 -12.15
CA ASP A 84 -3.36 -4.27 -13.56
C ASP A 84 -3.49 -5.79 -13.79
N GLU A 85 -3.04 -6.60 -12.83
CA GLU A 85 -3.18 -8.06 -12.84
C GLU A 85 -4.54 -8.54 -12.31
N VAL A 86 -5.32 -7.62 -11.74
CA VAL A 86 -6.55 -7.93 -11.00
C VAL A 86 -7.71 -7.12 -11.57
N SER A 87 -8.83 -7.79 -11.84
CA SER A 87 -10.08 -7.16 -12.23
C SER A 87 -11.13 -7.34 -11.13
N LEU A 88 -12.05 -6.39 -10.99
CA LEU A 88 -13.21 -6.60 -10.12
C LEU A 88 -14.09 -7.69 -10.75
N ALA A 89 -14.52 -8.65 -9.93
CA ALA A 89 -15.54 -9.63 -10.31
C ALA A 89 -16.93 -8.99 -10.32
#